data_AF-A0A8T6USR8-F1
#
_entry.id   AF-A0A8T6USR8-F1
#
_cell.length_a   1.000
_cell.length_b   1.000
_cell.length_c   1.000
_cell.angle_alpha   90.00
_cell.angle_beta   90.00
_cell.angle_gamma   90.00
#
_symmetry.space_group_name_H-M   'P 1'
#
loop_
_entity.id
_entity.type
_entity.pdbx_description
1 polymer ?
#
loop_
_entity_poly.entity_id
_entity_poly.type
_entity_poly.pdbx_seq_one_letter_code
_entity_poly.pdbx_strand_id
1 'polypeptide(L)' 'MSIREKIERIMVAITFAEAGQHETARKVLEEQKQRRWKPYWKRTVVRKRPRYPLRAPRL' A
#
# COMPACT_ATOMS: atom_id res chain seq x y z
N MET A 1 9.19 -13.19 0.02
CA MET A 1 8.57 -13.89 1.15
C MET A 1 7.55 -14.86 0.64
N SER A 2 7.63 -16.10 1.13
CA SER A 2 6.63 -17.12 0.90
C SER A 2 5.32 -16.78 1.64
N ILE A 3 4.21 -17.43 1.27
CA ILE A 3 2.93 -17.26 1.97
C ILE A 3 3.04 -17.69 3.43
N ARG A 4 3.82 -18.74 3.71
CA ARG A 4 4.06 -19.25 5.06
C ARG A 4 4.72 -18.19 5.96
N GLU A 5 5.80 -17.57 5.50
CA GLU A 5 6.51 -16.50 6.25
C GLU A 5 5.60 -15.31 6.56
N LYS A 6 4.64 -14.99 5.68
CA LYS A 6 3.67 -13.92 5.93
C LYS A 6 2.70 -14.29 7.05
N ILE A 7 2.20 -15.52 7.04
CA ILE A 7 1.27 -16.02 8.06
C ILE A 7 1.96 -16.09 9.42
N GLU A 8 3.20 -16.59 9.48
CA GLU A 8 4.00 -16.65 10.70
C GLU A 8 4.22 -15.25 11.31
N ARG A 9 4.55 -14.25 10.48
CA ARG A 9 4.68 -12.85 10.95
C ARG A 9 3.38 -12.24 11.45
N ILE A 10 2.25 -12.56 10.81
CA ILE A 10 0.94 -12.11 11.28
C ILE A 10 0.62 -12.72 12.64
N MET A 11 0.89 -14.02 12.83
CA MET A 11 0.71 -14.68 14.13
C MET A 11 1.57 -14.03 15.22
N VAL A 12 2.83 -13.72 14.92
CA VAL A 12 3.70 -12.97 15.85
C VAL A 12 3.15 -11.58 16.17
N ALA A 13 2.61 -10.85 15.20
CA ALA A 13 1.99 -9.56 15.46
C ALA A 13 0.74 -9.68 16.36
N ILE A 14 -0.05 -10.75 16.19
CA ILE A 14 -1.22 -11.04 17.02
C ILE A 14 -0.82 -11.28 18.47
N THR A 15 0.22 -12.08 18.74
CA THR A 15 0.65 -12.35 20.12
C THR A 15 1.09 -11.07 20.85
N PHE A 16 1.79 -10.15 20.17
CA PHE A 16 2.12 -8.85 20.74
C PHE A 16 0.89 -7.97 20.99
N ALA A 17 -0.10 -8.04 20.11
CA ALA A 17 -1.35 -7.30 20.29
C ALA A 17 -2.16 -7.82 21.49
N GLU A 18 -2.26 -9.14 21.63
CA GLU A 18 -2.93 -9.79 22.78
C GLU A 18 -2.23 -9.48 24.11
N ALA A 19 -0.91 -9.34 24.10
CA ALA A 19 -0.13 -8.89 25.25
C ALA A 19 -0.24 -7.38 25.54
N GLY A 20 -1.06 -6.63 24.79
CA GLY A 20 -1.23 -5.18 24.93
C GLY A 20 -0.10 -4.34 24.33
N GLN A 21 0.89 -4.97 23.69
CA GLN A 21 2.03 -4.30 23.06
C GLN A 21 1.72 -3.89 21.62
N HIS A 22 0.76 -2.97 21.47
CA HIS A 22 0.24 -2.56 20.16
C HIS A 22 1.29 -1.87 19.27
N GLU A 23 2.24 -1.14 19.86
CA GLU A 23 3.32 -0.48 19.12
C GLU A 23 4.27 -1.50 18.47
N THR A 24 4.60 -2.55 19.21
CA THR A 24 5.44 -3.66 18.73
C THR A 24 4.74 -4.43 17.62
N ALA A 25 3.46 -4.76 17.81
CA ALA A 25 2.63 -5.39 16.79
C ALA A 25 2.59 -4.59 15.47
N ARG A 26 2.46 -3.26 15.56
CA ARG A 26 2.51 -2.37 14.39
C ARG A 26 3.87 -2.42 13.69
N LYS A 27 4.98 -2.36 14.44
CA LYS A 27 6.34 -2.44 13.87
C LYS A 27 6.59 -3.76 13.13
N VAL A 28 6.13 -4.89 13.69
CA VAL A 28 6.25 -6.22 13.06
C VAL A 28 5.53 -6.27 11.70
N LEU A 29 4.41 -5.56 11.55
CA LEU A 29 3.67 -5.48 10.28
C LEU A 29 4.24 -4.43 9.31
N GLU A 30 4.82 -3.35 9.81
CA GLU A 30 5.26 -2.19 9.01
C GLU A 30 6.50 -2.47 8.14
N GLU A 31 7.33 -3.44 8.52
CA GLU A 31 8.50 -3.90 7.74
C GLU A 31 8.16 -4.27 6.27
N GLN A 32 6.89 -4.62 6.00
CA GLN A 32 6.39 -4.93 4.66
C GLN A 32 6.11 -3.69 3.80
N LYS A 33 5.77 -2.55 4.41
CA LYS A 33 5.27 -1.36 3.70
C LYS A 33 6.40 -0.61 2.99
N GLN A 34 7.60 -0.59 3.57
CA GLN A 34 8.75 0.14 3.01
C GLN A 34 9.27 -0.45 1.69
N ARG A 35 9.11 -1.77 1.45
CA ARG A 35 9.52 -2.41 0.19
C ARG A 35 8.64 -2.03 -1.01
N ARG A 36 7.49 -1.39 -0.77
CA ARG A 36 6.57 -0.92 -1.82
C ARG A 36 6.81 0.56 -2.15
N TRP A 37 8.02 1.07 -1.96
CA TRP A 37 8.40 2.36 -2.53
C TRP A 37 8.54 2.20 -4.05
N LYS A 38 7.44 2.44 -4.79
CA LYS A 38 7.54 2.68 -6.23
C LYS A 38 8.09 4.10 -6.40
N PRO A 39 9.21 4.27 -7.11
CA PRO A 39 9.72 5.59 -7.39
C PRO A 39 8.64 6.48 -8.00
N TYR A 40 8.67 7.79 -7.70
CA TYR A 40 7.71 8.75 -8.25
C TYR A 40 7.59 8.65 -9.78
N TRP A 41 8.71 8.41 -10.48
CA TRP A 41 8.77 8.23 -11.94
C TRP A 41 8.17 6.91 -12.47
N LYS A 42 7.89 5.93 -11.60
CA LYS A 42 7.20 4.66 -11.92
C LYS A 42 5.71 4.71 -11.55
N ARG A 43 5.19 5.81 -10.99
CA ARG A 43 3.74 6.03 -10.90
C ARG A 43 3.26 6.28 -12.32
N THR A 44 2.54 5.32 -12.89
CA THR A 44 1.91 5.45 -14.19
C THR A 44 1.14 6.78 -14.19
N VAL A 45 1.65 7.75 -14.95
CA VAL A 45 0.99 9.05 -15.10
C VAL A 45 -0.40 8.70 -15.63
N VAL A 46 -1.44 9.01 -14.87
CA VAL A 46 -2.80 8.95 -15.37
C VAL A 46 -2.82 9.90 -16.54
N ARG A 47 -2.70 9.37 -17.77
CA ARG A 47 -2.76 10.17 -18.99
C ARG A 47 -3.99 11.05 -18.84
N LYS A 48 -3.83 12.37 -18.94
CA LYS A 48 -4.96 13.29 -18.99
C LYS A 48 -5.81 12.82 -20.17
N ARG A 49 -6.86 12.03 -19.89
CA ARG A 49 -7.86 11.72 -20.91
C ARG A 49 -8.34 13.08 -21.39
N PRO A 50 -8.24 13.41 -22.68
CA PRO A 50 -8.84 14.64 -23.17
C PRO A 50 -10.30 14.57 -22.76
N ARG A 51 -10.73 15.46 -21.85
CA ARG A 51 -12.15 15.62 -21.59
C ARG A 51 -12.71 16.11 -22.92
N TYR A 52 -13.55 15.31 -23.56
CA TYR A 52 -14.30 15.80 -24.70
C TYR A 52 -15.00 17.08 -24.23
N PRO A 53 -14.83 18.21 -24.92
CA PRO A 53 -15.57 19.41 -24.56
C PRO A 53 -17.06 19.05 -24.69
N LEU A 54 -17.80 19.17 -23.58
CA LEU A 54 -19.25 18.91 -23.55
C LEU A 54 -20.02 19.91 -24.42
N ARG A 55 -19.37 21.00 -24.84
CA ARG A 55 -19.93 22.02 -25.71
C ARG A 55 -19.44 21.83 -27.12
N ALA A 56 -20.36 21.75 -28.08
CA ALA A 56 -20.05 21.76 -29.49
C ALA A 56 -19.24 23.03 -29.85
N PRO A 57 -18.26 22.94 -30.77
CA PRO A 57 -17.55 24.10 -31.26
C PRO A 57 -18.57 25.06 -31.89
N ARG A 58 -18.53 26.33 -31.48
CA ARG A 58 -19.30 27.38 -32.14
C ARG A 58 -18.58 27.71 -33.45
N LEU A 59 -19.33 27.63 -34.55
CA LEU A 59 -18.92 28.09 -35.87
C LEU A 59 -18.74 29.61 -35.88
#